data_AF-A0A7S7SS06-F1
#
_entry.id   AF-A0A7S7SS06-F1
#
_cell.length_a   1.000
_cell.length_b   1.000
_cell.length_c   1.000
_cell.angle_alpha   90.00
_cell.angle_beta   90.00
_cell.angle_gamma   90.00
#
_symmetry.space_group_name_H-M   'P 1'
#
loop_
_entity.id
_entity.type
_entity.pdbx_description
1 polymer ?
#
loop_
_entity_poly.entity_id
_entity_poly.type
_entity_poly.pdbx_seq_one_letter_code
_entity_poly.pdbx_strand_id
1 'polypeptide(L)'
;MSYQHCARYFVYFLMVTSGISSASTKALSFPIVTKNGNSNENSCSSRQKKELMNSIHKNVMRDSRVLQTAIDLILCAFDTPQNTRKITNFIDNVVTGIYEGTGEEKVVERATAKTEIAKYIMAKGRAWSTTLQFSDDEVTLQYFSNEACVESVKLRHSENSWLVYEIGGACD
;
A
#
# COMPACT_ATOMS: atom_id res chain seq x y z
N MET A 1 74.48 -0.58 -16.78
CA MET A 1 73.07 -0.53 -16.33
C MET A 1 72.40 0.62 -17.05
N SER A 2 71.47 0.26 -17.93
CA SER A 2 70.86 1.12 -18.94
C SER A 2 69.87 2.14 -18.36
N TYR A 3 69.89 3.36 -18.90
CA TYR A 3 68.70 4.22 -18.99
C TYR A 3 68.58 4.65 -20.44
N GLN A 4 67.58 4.11 -21.13
CA GLN A 4 67.31 4.36 -22.54
C GLN A 4 65.93 5.01 -22.66
N HIS A 5 65.92 6.16 -23.34
CA HIS A 5 64.76 6.87 -23.85
C HIS A 5 63.77 5.93 -24.55
N CYS A 6 62.47 6.25 -24.48
CA CYS A 6 61.74 6.86 -25.60
C CYS A 6 60.22 6.78 -25.39
N ALA A 7 59.57 7.85 -25.82
CA ALA A 7 58.13 8.00 -25.94
C ALA A 7 57.48 6.85 -26.72
N ARG A 8 56.25 6.50 -26.34
CA ARG A 8 55.25 5.97 -27.29
C ARG A 8 53.83 6.19 -26.78
N TYR A 9 53.09 6.89 -27.62
CA TYR A 9 51.65 7.16 -27.59
C TYR A 9 50.83 5.91 -27.28
N PHE A 10 49.79 6.06 -26.46
CA PHE A 10 48.55 5.30 -26.65
C PHE A 10 47.34 6.15 -26.24
N VAL A 11 46.65 6.63 -27.27
CA VAL A 11 45.36 7.33 -27.20
C VAL A 11 44.31 6.31 -26.81
N TYR A 12 43.65 6.49 -25.66
CA TYR A 12 42.36 5.86 -25.38
C TYR A 12 41.33 6.95 -25.08
N PHE A 13 40.63 7.34 -26.13
CA PHE A 13 39.46 8.19 -26.12
C PHE A 13 38.29 7.34 -25.59
N LEU A 14 38.07 7.33 -24.27
CA LEU A 14 36.90 6.70 -23.66
C LEU A 14 35.70 7.65 -23.85
N MET A 15 34.96 7.42 -24.95
CA MET A 15 33.61 7.97 -25.10
C MET A 15 32.69 7.31 -24.06
N VAL A 16 32.50 7.98 -22.93
CA VAL A 16 31.40 7.69 -22.00
C VAL A 16 30.13 8.23 -22.66
N THR A 17 29.47 7.37 -23.43
CA THR A 17 28.10 7.64 -23.87
C THR A 17 27.17 7.38 -22.70
N SER A 18 26.72 8.45 -22.06
CA SER A 18 25.67 8.46 -21.05
C SER A 18 24.37 7.98 -21.70
N GLY A 19 24.14 6.67 -21.67
CA GLY A 19 22.84 6.09 -22.02
C GLY A 19 21.81 6.53 -20.99
N ILE A 20 21.04 7.57 -21.31
CA ILE A 20 19.82 7.92 -20.57
C ILE A 20 18.81 6.80 -20.89
N SER A 21 18.81 5.75 -20.09
CA SER A 21 17.73 4.77 -20.10
C SER A 21 16.47 5.48 -19.61
N SER A 22 15.67 5.97 -20.56
CA SER A 22 14.29 6.37 -20.27
C SER A 22 13.53 5.11 -19.86
N ALA A 23 13.40 4.91 -18.56
CA ALA A 23 12.52 3.91 -17.99
C ALA A 23 11.09 4.30 -18.39
N SER A 24 10.57 3.65 -19.44
CA SER A 24 9.16 3.72 -19.79
C SER A 24 8.38 3.16 -18.62
N THR A 25 7.80 4.05 -17.82
CA THR A 25 6.84 3.71 -16.78
C THR A 25 5.61 3.19 -17.51
N LYS A 26 5.53 1.87 -17.70
CA LYS A 26 4.27 1.22 -18.06
C LYS A 26 3.25 1.70 -17.04
N ALA A 27 2.25 2.46 -17.51
CA ALA A 27 1.13 2.84 -16.68
C ALA A 27 0.55 1.55 -16.10
N LEU A 28 0.47 1.47 -14.78
CA LEU A 28 -0.18 0.37 -14.09
C LEU A 28 -1.63 0.31 -14.58
N SER A 29 -1.93 -0.63 -15.47
CA SER A 29 -3.31 -0.90 -15.89
C SER A 29 -3.96 -1.76 -14.81
N PHE A 30 -4.71 -1.15 -13.92
CA PHE A 30 -5.53 -1.88 -12.96
C PHE A 30 -6.80 -2.37 -13.67
N PRO A 31 -7.22 -3.63 -13.49
CA PRO A 31 -8.47 -4.11 -14.07
C PRO A 31 -9.64 -3.28 -13.56
N ILE A 32 -10.64 -3.08 -14.42
CA ILE A 32 -11.89 -2.47 -14.01
C ILE A 32 -12.66 -3.52 -13.20
N VAL A 33 -13.07 -3.16 -11.98
CA VAL A 33 -14.00 -3.97 -11.18
C VAL A 33 -15.39 -3.40 -11.39
N THR A 34 -16.29 -4.21 -11.95
CA THR A 34 -17.66 -3.79 -12.25
C THR A 34 -18.56 -4.20 -11.09
N LYS A 35 -19.21 -3.23 -10.43
CA LYS A 35 -20.22 -3.51 -9.41
C LYS A 35 -21.58 -3.07 -9.93
N ASN A 36 -22.55 -3.98 -9.96
CA ASN A 36 -23.92 -3.68 -10.40
C ASN A 36 -23.98 -2.96 -11.76
N GLY A 37 -23.07 -3.29 -12.69
CA GLY A 37 -22.96 -2.63 -14.00
C GLY A 37 -22.18 -1.31 -14.04
N ASN A 38 -21.70 -0.80 -12.89
CA ASN A 38 -20.86 0.40 -12.81
C ASN A 38 -19.38 0.05 -12.68
N SER A 39 -18.57 0.57 -13.60
CA SER A 39 -17.11 0.52 -13.55
C SER A 39 -16.60 1.35 -12.38
N ASN A 40 -16.00 0.72 -11.38
CA ASN A 40 -15.38 1.45 -10.28
C ASN A 40 -13.93 1.80 -10.62
N GLU A 41 -13.57 3.05 -10.39
CA GLU A 41 -12.18 3.49 -10.53
C GLU A 41 -11.34 2.89 -9.40
N ASN A 42 -10.11 2.50 -9.73
CA ASN A 42 -9.17 1.99 -8.75
C ASN A 42 -8.81 3.09 -7.73
N SER A 43 -8.74 2.72 -6.46
CA SER A 43 -8.49 3.64 -5.34
C SER A 43 -7.10 4.29 -5.38
N CYS A 44 -6.17 3.70 -6.13
CA CYS A 44 -4.82 4.23 -6.34
C CYS A 44 -4.69 5.17 -7.54
N SER A 45 -5.78 5.40 -8.29
CA SER A 45 -5.82 6.46 -9.29
C SER A 45 -5.60 7.84 -8.64
N SER A 46 -5.01 8.78 -9.39
CA SER A 46 -4.72 10.12 -8.84
C SER A 46 -5.98 10.84 -8.34
N ARG A 47 -7.13 10.62 -8.99
CA ARG A 47 -8.41 11.21 -8.59
C ARG A 47 -8.93 10.59 -7.30
N GLN A 48 -9.08 9.26 -7.24
CA GLN A 48 -9.58 8.57 -6.05
C GLN A 48 -8.68 8.78 -4.84
N LYS A 49 -7.36 8.69 -5.03
CA LYS A 49 -6.39 8.96 -3.97
C LYS A 49 -6.56 10.37 -3.41
N LYS A 50 -6.70 11.38 -4.28
CA LYS A 50 -6.93 12.78 -3.85
C LYS A 50 -8.25 12.93 -3.07
N GLU A 51 -9.32 12.29 -3.53
CA GLU A 51 -10.62 12.28 -2.83
C GLU A 51 -10.52 11.66 -1.43
N LEU A 52 -9.83 10.53 -1.30
CA LEU A 52 -9.57 9.87 -0.01
C LEU A 52 -8.71 10.72 0.93
N MET A 53 -7.63 11.33 0.42
CA MET A 53 -6.80 12.19 1.28
C MET A 53 -7.57 13.44 1.75
N ASN A 54 -8.46 13.98 0.91
CA ASN A 54 -9.32 15.08 1.26
C ASN A 54 -10.36 14.69 2.34
N SER A 55 -10.91 13.49 2.30
CA SER A 55 -11.86 13.04 3.35
C SER A 55 -11.17 12.94 4.70
N ILE A 56 -9.94 12.41 4.76
CA ILE A 56 -9.14 12.37 5.99
C ILE A 56 -8.88 13.79 6.52
N HIS A 57 -8.55 14.73 5.63
CA HIS A 57 -8.29 16.12 6.03
C HIS A 57 -9.55 16.81 6.58
N LYS A 58 -10.71 16.61 5.95
CA LYS A 58 -11.98 17.21 6.36
C LYS A 58 -12.48 16.73 7.72
N ASN A 59 -12.17 15.49 8.10
CA ASN A 59 -12.58 14.92 9.38
C ASN A 59 -11.65 15.29 10.55
N VAL A 60 -10.61 16.12 10.32
CA VAL A 60 -9.72 16.66 11.36
C VAL A 60 -9.11 15.58 12.26
N MET A 61 -8.68 14.47 11.65
CA MET A 61 -8.08 13.35 12.39
C MET A 61 -6.73 13.73 12.99
N ARG A 62 -6.42 13.23 14.20
CA ARG A 62 -5.09 13.34 14.80
C ARG A 62 -4.04 12.70 13.88
N ASP A 63 -2.85 13.29 13.84
CA ASP A 63 -1.73 12.80 13.01
C ASP A 63 -2.14 12.45 11.57
N SER A 64 -2.95 13.31 10.95
CA SER A 64 -3.59 13.03 9.65
C SER A 64 -2.59 12.63 8.56
N ARG A 65 -1.36 13.16 8.56
CA ARG A 65 -0.31 12.77 7.61
C ARG A 65 0.18 11.33 7.83
N VAL A 66 0.24 10.89 9.08
CA VAL A 66 0.60 9.53 9.47
C VAL A 66 -0.49 8.57 9.03
N LEU A 67 -1.76 8.91 9.30
CA LEU A 67 -2.93 8.16 8.82
C LEU A 67 -2.97 8.05 7.29
N GLN A 68 -2.74 9.16 6.57
CA GLN A 68 -2.65 9.17 5.10
C GLN A 68 -1.55 8.24 4.59
N THR A 69 -0.39 8.24 5.25
CA THR A 69 0.73 7.35 4.89
C THR A 69 0.35 5.88 5.11
N ALA A 70 -0.29 5.55 6.23
CA ALA A 70 -0.75 4.20 6.53
C ALA A 70 -1.77 3.72 5.47
N ILE A 71 -2.80 4.54 5.17
CA ILE A 71 -3.83 4.22 4.18
C ILE A 71 -3.22 4.07 2.77
N ASP A 72 -2.27 4.92 2.38
CA ASP A 72 -1.60 4.81 1.09
C ASP A 72 -0.77 3.53 0.98
N LEU A 73 -0.07 3.14 2.06
CA LEU A 73 0.67 1.87 2.10
C LEU A 73 -0.28 0.68 2.00
N ILE A 74 -1.39 0.69 2.74
CA ILE A 74 -2.39 -0.38 2.72
C ILE A 74 -2.98 -0.55 1.31
N LEU A 75 -3.41 0.54 0.67
CA LEU A 75 -4.12 0.45 -0.60
C LEU A 75 -3.17 0.25 -1.81
N CYS A 76 -2.05 0.98 -1.84
CA CYS A 76 -1.34 1.23 -3.09
C CYS A 76 0.11 0.74 -3.12
N ALA A 77 0.71 0.41 -1.99
CA ALA A 77 2.09 -0.07 -1.98
C ALA A 77 2.21 -1.50 -2.49
N PHE A 78 3.20 -1.74 -3.36
CA PHE A 78 3.59 -3.09 -3.76
C PHE A 78 4.34 -3.80 -2.63
N ASP A 79 4.27 -5.14 -2.66
CA ASP A 79 5.00 -6.02 -1.75
C ASP A 79 6.50 -5.99 -2.06
N THR A 80 7.19 -5.11 -1.35
CA THR A 80 8.65 -4.98 -1.41
C THR A 80 9.20 -4.98 0.01
N PRO A 81 10.44 -5.45 0.25
CA PRO A 81 11.02 -5.47 1.59
C PRO A 81 10.98 -4.10 2.30
N GLN A 82 11.06 -3.01 1.53
CA GLN A 82 11.01 -1.64 2.05
C GLN A 82 9.61 -1.27 2.50
N ASN A 83 8.58 -1.56 1.69
CA ASN A 83 7.19 -1.27 2.04
C ASN A 83 6.70 -2.17 3.17
N THR A 84 7.08 -3.46 3.19
CA THR A 84 6.77 -4.37 4.30
C THR A 84 7.33 -3.83 5.62
N ARG A 85 8.59 -3.36 5.65
CA ARG A 85 9.18 -2.75 6.86
C ARG A 85 8.51 -1.44 7.25
N LYS A 86 8.04 -0.64 6.29
CA LYS A 86 7.33 0.60 6.59
C LYS A 86 5.97 0.31 7.21
N ILE A 87 5.21 -0.61 6.60
CA ILE A 87 3.85 -0.90 7.05
C ILE A 87 3.81 -1.62 8.39
N THR A 88 4.84 -2.38 8.76
CA THR A 88 4.95 -3.00 10.10
C THR A 88 4.93 -1.98 11.24
N ASN A 89 5.31 -0.72 11.00
CA ASN A 89 5.24 0.35 12.00
C ASN A 89 3.81 0.81 12.28
N PHE A 90 2.86 0.46 11.42
CA PHE A 90 1.43 0.75 11.56
C PHE A 90 0.66 -0.49 12.03
N ILE A 91 1.32 -1.55 12.50
CA ILE A 91 0.65 -2.78 12.93
C ILE A 91 0.78 -2.91 14.45
N ASP A 92 -0.35 -3.12 15.10
CA ASP A 92 -0.41 -3.38 16.54
C ASP A 92 0.30 -4.71 16.89
N ASN A 93 0.66 -4.91 18.15
CA ASN A 93 1.29 -6.15 18.61
C ASN A 93 0.38 -7.36 18.49
N VAL A 94 -0.94 -7.13 18.57
CA VAL A 94 -1.97 -8.15 18.37
C VAL A 94 -3.01 -7.58 17.41
N VAL A 95 -3.27 -8.29 16.32
CA VAL A 95 -4.30 -7.95 15.35
C VAL A 95 -5.38 -9.02 15.40
N THR A 96 -6.64 -8.60 15.48
CA THR A 96 -7.81 -9.49 15.37
C THR A 96 -8.19 -9.65 13.90
N GLY A 97 -8.32 -10.88 13.43
CA GLY A 97 -8.86 -11.22 12.11
C GLY A 97 -10.32 -11.62 12.23
N ILE A 98 -11.19 -11.05 11.41
CA ILE A 98 -12.62 -11.40 11.33
C ILE A 98 -12.97 -11.76 9.88
N TYR A 99 -13.31 -13.02 9.63
CA TYR A 99 -13.62 -13.50 8.29
C TYR A 99 -15.00 -14.15 8.25
N GLU A 100 -15.78 -13.79 7.23
CA GLU A 100 -17.16 -14.26 7.05
C GLU A 100 -17.40 -14.64 5.59
N GLY A 101 -18.13 -15.73 5.33
CA GLY A 101 -18.47 -16.20 4.00
C GLY A 101 -19.94 -16.62 3.91
N THR A 102 -20.50 -16.68 2.71
CA THR A 102 -21.91 -17.07 2.51
C THR A 102 -22.17 -18.49 3.01
N GLY A 103 -22.90 -18.61 4.13
CA GLY A 103 -23.22 -19.90 4.74
C GLY A 103 -22.13 -20.48 5.64
N GLU A 104 -21.04 -19.73 5.89
CA GLU A 104 -19.97 -20.11 6.79
C GLU A 104 -20.12 -19.45 8.16
N GLU A 105 -19.57 -20.07 9.20
CA GLU A 105 -19.50 -19.48 10.53
C GLU A 105 -18.42 -18.39 10.55
N LYS A 106 -18.68 -17.28 11.25
CA LYS A 106 -17.73 -16.20 11.46
C LYS A 106 -16.46 -16.74 12.14
N VAL A 107 -15.33 -16.61 11.46
CA VAL A 107 -14.01 -16.98 11.99
C VAL A 107 -13.37 -15.77 12.65
N VAL A 108 -12.95 -15.92 13.92
CA VAL A 108 -12.21 -14.90 14.67
C VAL A 108 -10.85 -15.44 15.08
N GLU A 109 -9.79 -14.77 14.61
CA GLU A 109 -8.41 -15.16 14.87
C GLU A 109 -7.61 -14.03 15.50
N ARG A 110 -6.52 -14.35 16.19
CA ARG A 110 -5.55 -13.37 16.68
C ARG A 110 -4.19 -13.66 16.10
N ALA A 111 -3.60 -12.66 15.46
CA ALA A 111 -2.28 -12.75 14.85
C ALA A 111 -1.30 -11.78 15.52
N THR A 112 -0.07 -12.23 15.75
CA THR A 112 1.03 -11.44 16.31
C THR A 112 2.22 -11.29 15.36
N ALA A 113 2.23 -12.07 14.27
CA ALA A 113 3.29 -12.10 13.29
C ALA A 113 3.18 -10.88 12.34
N LYS A 114 3.76 -9.73 12.75
CA LYS A 114 3.60 -8.44 12.05
C LYS A 114 4.03 -8.46 10.58
N THR A 115 5.04 -9.25 10.22
CA THR A 115 5.55 -9.27 8.83
C THR A 115 4.56 -9.94 7.88
N GLU A 116 3.87 -10.97 8.37
CA GLU A 116 2.86 -11.74 7.68
C GLU A 116 1.59 -10.89 7.53
N ILE A 117 1.17 -10.24 8.63
CA ILE A 117 0.08 -9.26 8.61
C ILE A 117 0.39 -8.13 7.61
N ALA A 118 1.61 -7.58 7.63
CA ALA A 118 2.04 -6.54 6.70
C ALA A 118 1.88 -6.95 5.23
N LYS A 119 2.28 -8.16 4.87
CA LYS A 119 2.13 -8.69 3.50
C LYS A 119 0.68 -8.95 3.12
N TYR A 120 -0.15 -9.32 4.10
CA TYR A 120 -1.56 -9.59 3.93
C TYR A 120 -2.38 -8.31 3.71
N ILE A 121 -2.22 -7.30 4.58
CA ILE A 121 -3.03 -6.06 4.52
C ILE A 121 -2.72 -5.16 3.33
N MET A 122 -1.55 -5.31 2.69
CA MET A 122 -1.25 -4.55 1.48
C MET A 122 -2.09 -5.08 0.30
N ALA A 123 -3.02 -4.26 -0.18
CA ALA A 123 -3.83 -4.55 -1.36
C ALA A 123 -3.01 -4.56 -2.66
N LYS A 124 -1.79 -3.99 -2.66
CA LYS A 124 -0.86 -4.01 -3.81
C LYS A 124 -1.46 -3.33 -5.05
N GLY A 125 -2.21 -2.25 -4.83
CA GLY A 125 -2.96 -1.55 -5.88
C GLY A 125 -4.23 -2.25 -6.32
N ARG A 126 -4.63 -3.36 -5.70
CA ARG A 126 -5.89 -4.06 -5.97
C ARG A 126 -6.96 -3.64 -4.97
N ALA A 127 -7.29 -2.36 -4.99
CA ALA A 127 -8.34 -1.79 -4.16
C ALA A 127 -9.27 -0.94 -5.01
N TRP A 128 -10.57 -1.24 -4.93
CA TRP A 128 -11.63 -0.50 -5.63
C TRP A 128 -12.72 -0.08 -4.65
N SER A 129 -13.42 1.00 -4.99
CA SER A 129 -14.57 1.52 -4.23
C SER A 129 -14.28 1.70 -2.73
N THR A 130 -13.10 2.26 -2.43
CA THR A 130 -12.67 2.43 -1.05
C THR A 130 -13.59 3.38 -0.30
N THR A 131 -13.99 2.97 0.90
CA THR A 131 -14.76 3.79 1.84
C THR A 131 -13.96 3.96 3.14
N LEU A 132 -14.03 5.16 3.72
CA LEU A 132 -13.49 5.47 5.03
C LEU A 132 -14.64 5.85 5.96
N GLN A 133 -14.70 5.20 7.13
CA GLN A 133 -15.58 5.56 8.22
C GLN A 133 -14.71 6.07 9.37
N PHE A 134 -15.08 7.20 9.95
CA PHE A 134 -14.32 7.90 10.98
C PHE A 134 -15.08 7.87 12.31
N SER A 135 -14.34 7.64 13.39
CA SER A 135 -14.71 7.81 14.78
C SER A 135 -13.58 8.58 15.47
N ASP A 136 -13.77 9.06 16.70
CA ASP A 136 -12.84 9.99 17.37
C ASP A 136 -11.39 9.50 17.35
N ASP A 137 -11.16 8.22 17.70
CA ASP A 137 -9.83 7.60 17.76
C ASP A 137 -9.71 6.38 16.84
N GLU A 138 -10.65 6.18 15.91
CA GLU A 138 -10.67 5.01 15.03
C GLU A 138 -11.02 5.37 13.58
N VAL A 139 -10.43 4.62 12.65
CA VAL A 139 -10.74 4.68 11.23
C VAL A 139 -10.96 3.28 10.70
N THR A 140 -12.10 3.06 10.08
CA THR A 140 -12.37 1.83 9.34
C THR A 140 -12.22 2.09 7.85
N LEU A 141 -11.27 1.38 7.25
CA LEU A 141 -11.05 1.32 5.81
C LEU A 141 -11.74 0.08 5.26
N GLN A 142 -12.55 0.25 4.22
CA GLN A 142 -13.15 -0.86 3.46
C GLN A 142 -12.86 -0.70 1.98
N TYR A 143 -12.60 -1.80 1.28
CA TYR A 143 -12.39 -1.79 -0.17
C TYR A 143 -12.70 -3.15 -0.78
N PHE A 144 -13.00 -3.17 -2.07
CA PHE A 144 -13.11 -4.41 -2.83
C PHE A 144 -11.71 -4.83 -3.29
N SER A 145 -11.32 -6.07 -2.99
CA SER A 145 -10.07 -6.66 -3.51
C SER A 145 -10.27 -7.32 -4.87
N ASN A 146 -11.52 -7.67 -5.19
CA ASN A 146 -12.02 -8.15 -6.48
C ASN A 146 -13.56 -7.94 -6.53
N GLU A 147 -14.25 -8.54 -7.51
CA GLU A 147 -15.71 -8.38 -7.69
C GLU A 147 -16.57 -9.08 -6.62
N ALA A 148 -16.02 -10.08 -5.92
CA ALA A 148 -16.73 -10.92 -4.96
C ALA A 148 -16.30 -10.68 -3.50
N CYS A 149 -15.14 -10.07 -3.26
CA CYS A 149 -14.56 -9.92 -1.93
C CYS A 149 -14.44 -8.46 -1.50
N VAL A 150 -14.95 -8.17 -0.29
CA VAL A 150 -14.71 -6.93 0.45
C VAL A 150 -13.70 -7.20 1.56
N GLU A 151 -12.71 -6.32 1.67
CA GLU A 151 -11.71 -6.32 2.74
C GLU A 151 -11.98 -5.12 3.66
N SER A 152 -11.60 -5.27 4.91
CA SER A 152 -11.66 -4.23 5.93
C SER A 152 -10.39 -4.19 6.77
N VAL A 153 -9.95 -2.98 7.09
CA VAL A 153 -8.80 -2.72 7.96
C VAL A 153 -9.19 -1.62 8.93
N LYS A 154 -9.13 -1.88 10.23
CA LYS A 154 -9.39 -0.87 11.26
C LYS A 154 -8.09 -0.41 11.89
N LEU A 155 -7.95 0.91 11.95
CA LEU A 155 -6.85 1.61 12.59
C LEU A 155 -7.36 2.32 13.83
N ARG A 156 -6.59 2.27 14.92
CA ARG A 156 -6.81 3.08 16.12
C ARG A 156 -5.65 4.04 16.35
N HIS A 157 -5.93 5.20 16.89
CA HIS A 157 -4.90 6.14 17.33
C HIS A 157 -4.37 5.72 18.70
N SER A 158 -3.05 5.57 18.82
CA SER A 158 -2.37 5.26 20.07
C SER A 158 -0.96 5.85 20.06
N GLU A 159 -0.58 6.53 21.15
CA GLU A 159 0.77 7.07 21.36
C GLU A 159 1.34 7.85 20.14
N ASN A 160 0.53 8.71 19.53
CA ASN A 160 0.87 9.51 18.34
C ASN A 160 1.11 8.70 17.06
N SER A 161 0.53 7.51 16.96
CA SER A 161 0.55 6.70 15.74
C SER A 161 -0.83 6.09 15.46
N TRP A 162 -1.04 5.69 14.21
CA TRP A 162 -2.21 4.93 13.78
C TRP A 162 -1.81 3.46 13.63
N LEU A 163 -2.47 2.59 14.40
CA LEU A 163 -2.15 1.16 14.47
C LEU A 163 -3.32 0.33 13.96
N VAL A 164 -3.06 -0.55 13.00
CA VAL A 164 -3.94 -1.61 12.55
C VAL A 164 -4.10 -2.61 13.69
N TYR A 165 -5.31 -2.72 14.21
CA TYR A 165 -5.63 -3.63 15.32
C TYR A 165 -6.67 -4.69 14.92
N GLU A 166 -7.39 -4.48 13.82
CA GLU A 166 -8.35 -5.43 13.27
C GLU A 166 -8.27 -5.44 11.75
N ILE A 167 -8.36 -6.64 11.19
CA ILE A 167 -8.47 -6.91 9.76
C ILE A 167 -9.67 -7.82 9.57
N GLY A 168 -10.30 -7.74 8.42
CA GLY A 168 -11.35 -8.67 8.10
C GLY A 168 -11.69 -8.69 6.64
N GLY A 169 -12.46 -9.68 6.24
CA GLY A 169 -12.89 -9.82 4.86
C GLY A 169 -14.15 -10.65 4.77
N ALA A 170 -14.93 -10.37 3.73
CA ALA A 170 -16.07 -11.20 3.37
C ALA A 170 -16.11 -11.40 1.86
N CYS A 171 -16.39 -12.63 1.44
CA CYS A 171 -16.54 -12.99 0.04
C CYS A 171 -17.87 -13.72 -0.19
N ASP A 172 -18.49 -13.47 -1.34
CA ASP A 172 -19.69 -14.18 -1.81
C ASP A 172 -19.42 -15.66 -2.12
#